data_AF-A0A3D4UMZ7-F1
#
_entry.id   AF-A0A3D4UMZ7-F1
#
_cell.length_a   1.000
_cell.length_b   1.000
_cell.length_c   1.000
_cell.angle_alpha   90.00
_cell.angle_beta   90.00
_cell.angle_gamma   90.00
#
_symmetry.space_group_name_H-M   'P 1'
#
loop_
_entity.id
_entity.type
_entity.pdbx_description
1 polymer ?
#
loop_
_entity_poly.entity_id
_entity_poly.type
_entity_poly.pdbx_seq_one_letter_code
_entity_poly.pdbx_strand_id
1 'polypeptide(L)'
;MHAGIITLTAAAVLTVPAFAQEAAPIDRDAIVTKHLTPLIEAYEVPGAMVGLYHDGELSFHPFGTLNYDTEQAPDLDTLYEFGSIGKVLTGTFLADAIRRGEVTKNTKLQDIVPEGVTVVKGSEGTEIELWHLTTHTSGWGGAPINLVTTDPDRPFSGYTKAMLYPALGTTPLTFEPGEGFTYSNLAVGTLGTVLADHLGGEYEALVKERIIEPLGITEMTITLNDEQSSRLAPPTRSGI
;
A
#
# COMPACT_ATOMS: atom_id res chain seq x y z
N MET A 1 83.80 26.97 -22.25
CA MET A 1 83.27 26.26 -21.07
C MET A 1 82.54 27.26 -20.19
N HIS A 2 81.21 27.23 -20.17
CA HIS A 2 80.38 27.91 -19.15
C HIS A 2 79.21 26.96 -18.86
N ALA A 3 79.21 26.38 -17.67
CA ALA A 3 78.14 25.50 -17.18
C ALA A 3 77.17 26.34 -16.34
N GLY A 4 75.90 26.39 -16.75
CA GLY A 4 74.82 26.99 -15.98
C GLY A 4 74.09 25.93 -15.18
N ILE A 5 73.97 26.14 -13.86
CA ILE A 5 73.28 25.27 -12.91
C ILE A 5 71.77 25.53 -13.02
N ILE A 6 70.97 24.47 -13.20
CA ILE A 6 69.51 24.51 -13.11
C ILE A 6 69.12 24.04 -11.72
N THR A 7 68.48 24.92 -10.95
CA THR A 7 67.93 24.61 -9.63
C THR A 7 66.52 24.05 -9.78
N LEU A 8 66.27 22.83 -9.31
CA LEU A 8 64.95 22.20 -9.26
C LEU A 8 64.30 22.48 -7.90
N THR A 9 63.18 23.21 -7.88
CA THR A 9 62.38 23.42 -6.66
C THR A 9 61.32 22.34 -6.56
N ALA A 10 61.41 21.48 -5.54
CA ALA A 10 60.38 20.48 -5.24
C ALA A 10 59.27 21.11 -4.40
N ALA A 11 58.04 21.15 -4.93
CA ALA A 11 56.86 21.54 -4.17
C ALA A 11 56.28 20.30 -3.47
N ALA A 12 56.27 20.31 -2.14
CA ALA A 12 55.62 19.28 -1.33
C ALA A 12 54.10 19.55 -1.30
N VAL A 13 53.31 18.65 -1.88
CA VAL A 13 51.85 18.66 -1.75
C VAL A 13 51.50 17.98 -0.42
N LEU A 14 51.03 18.77 0.55
CA LEU A 14 50.47 18.28 1.80
C LEU A 14 49.03 17.82 1.55
N THR A 15 48.80 16.51 1.48
CA THR A 15 47.46 15.94 1.53
C THR A 15 46.96 15.96 2.97
N VAL A 16 46.00 16.83 3.28
CA VAL A 16 45.28 16.78 4.55
C VAL A 16 44.25 15.65 4.44
N PRO A 17 44.26 14.63 5.31
CA PRO A 17 43.21 13.63 5.31
C PRO A 17 41.90 14.31 5.70
N ALA A 18 40.91 14.27 4.81
CA ALA A 18 39.55 14.64 5.15
C ALA A 18 39.01 13.56 6.10
N PHE A 19 38.99 13.87 7.40
CA PHE A 19 38.20 13.07 8.34
C PHE A 19 36.73 13.29 7.99
N ALA A 20 36.10 12.29 7.39
CA ALA A 20 34.65 12.26 7.29
C ALA A 20 34.12 12.25 8.74
N GLN A 21 33.50 13.35 9.14
CA GLN A 21 32.83 13.42 10.42
C GLN A 21 31.63 12.48 10.33
N GLU A 22 31.69 11.38 11.07
CA GLU A 22 30.56 10.48 11.25
C GLU A 22 29.37 11.31 11.75
N ALA A 23 28.24 11.22 11.05
CA ALA A 23 27.04 11.96 11.45
C ALA A 23 26.69 11.55 12.89
N ALA A 24 26.27 12.52 13.71
CA ALA A 24 25.83 12.21 15.06
C ALA A 24 24.72 11.15 15.00
N PRO A 25 24.75 10.14 15.88
CA PRO A 25 23.74 9.09 15.88
C PRO A 25 22.34 9.71 16.03
N ILE A 26 21.39 9.22 15.23
CA ILE A 26 20.02 9.70 15.29
C ILE A 26 19.39 9.22 16.60
N ASP A 27 18.97 10.18 17.42
CA ASP A 27 18.13 9.92 18.59
C ASP A 27 16.67 9.72 18.13
N ARG A 28 16.31 8.45 17.91
CA ARG A 28 15.01 8.05 17.37
C ARG A 28 13.89 8.36 18.38
N ASP A 29 14.13 8.14 19.66
CA ASP A 29 13.19 8.45 20.74
C ASP A 29 12.89 9.95 20.76
N ALA A 30 13.93 10.79 20.67
CA ALA A 30 13.75 12.25 20.63
C ALA A 30 12.96 12.72 19.40
N ILE A 31 13.16 12.11 18.23
CA ILE A 31 12.37 12.41 17.02
C ILE A 31 10.90 12.06 17.25
N VAL A 32 10.65 10.86 17.77
CA VAL A 32 9.31 10.34 18.02
C VAL A 32 8.59 11.21 19.04
N THR A 33 9.20 11.48 20.20
CA THR A 33 8.61 12.34 21.24
C THR A 33 8.35 13.75 20.73
N LYS A 34 9.28 14.34 19.97
CA LYS A 34 9.16 15.72 19.51
C LYS A 34 8.08 15.90 18.45
N HIS A 35 7.90 14.93 17.55
CA HIS A 35 7.08 15.10 16.35
C HIS A 35 5.78 14.30 16.36
N LEU A 36 5.73 13.14 17.01
CA LEU A 36 4.56 12.26 16.98
C LEU A 36 3.71 12.35 18.23
N THR A 37 4.29 12.52 19.42
CA THR A 37 3.51 12.72 20.66
C THR A 37 2.48 13.85 20.52
N PRO A 38 2.82 15.05 20.00
CA PRO A 38 1.84 16.13 19.89
C PRO A 38 0.69 15.81 18.93
N LEU A 39 0.94 14.99 17.89
CA LEU A 39 -0.08 14.58 16.94
C LEU A 39 -1.02 13.54 17.56
N ILE A 40 -0.48 12.56 18.27
CA ILE A 40 -1.26 11.52 18.96
C ILE A 40 -2.19 12.16 19.99
N GLU A 41 -1.69 13.13 20.76
CA GLU A 41 -2.50 13.90 21.72
C GLU A 41 -3.54 14.78 21.01
N ALA A 42 -3.15 15.53 19.97
CA ALA A 42 -4.05 16.47 19.29
C ALA A 42 -5.21 15.78 18.55
N TYR A 43 -4.98 14.57 18.03
CA TYR A 43 -6.01 13.77 17.37
C TYR A 43 -6.73 12.81 18.31
N GLU A 44 -6.45 12.88 19.62
CA GLU A 44 -7.01 11.98 20.63
C GLU A 44 -6.92 10.52 20.18
N VAL A 45 -5.75 10.11 19.65
CA VAL A 45 -5.56 8.71 19.24
C VAL A 45 -5.37 7.87 20.51
N PRO A 46 -6.25 6.89 20.81
CA PRO A 46 -6.16 6.15 22.06
C PRO A 46 -4.83 5.43 22.18
N GLY A 47 -4.34 4.82 21.09
CA GLY A 47 -3.00 4.26 21.03
C GLY A 47 -2.53 3.94 19.62
N ALA A 48 -1.21 3.86 19.47
CA ALA A 48 -0.54 3.64 18.19
C ALA A 48 0.79 2.90 18.39
N MET A 49 1.21 2.15 17.37
CA MET A 49 2.57 1.64 17.25
C MET A 49 3.30 2.37 16.13
N VAL A 50 4.41 3.04 16.43
CA VAL A 50 5.23 3.74 15.44
C VAL A 50 6.51 2.93 15.18
N GLY A 51 6.71 2.53 13.93
CA GLY A 51 7.99 1.97 13.46
C GLY A 51 8.87 3.04 12.81
N LEU A 52 10.14 3.13 13.20
CA LEU A 52 11.16 3.96 12.56
C LEU A 52 12.27 3.10 11.99
N TYR A 53 12.43 3.15 10.67
CA TYR A 53 13.53 2.52 9.95
C TYR A 53 14.56 3.56 9.50
N HIS A 54 15.82 3.41 9.94
CA HIS A 54 16.92 4.28 9.53
C HIS A 54 18.26 3.53 9.62
N ASP A 55 19.07 3.61 8.56
CA ASP A 55 20.40 2.98 8.46
C ASP A 55 20.40 1.48 8.79
N GLY A 56 19.41 0.75 8.27
CA GLY A 56 19.30 -0.69 8.47
C GLY A 56 18.69 -1.11 9.81
N GLU A 57 18.46 -0.17 10.71
CA GLU A 57 17.88 -0.44 12.03
C GLU A 57 16.40 -0.04 12.08
N LEU A 58 15.61 -0.92 12.71
CA LEU A 58 14.20 -0.70 13.00
C LEU A 58 14.02 -0.51 14.50
N SER A 59 13.25 0.51 14.89
CA SER A 59 12.83 0.73 16.29
C SER A 59 11.32 0.91 16.34
N PHE A 60 10.71 0.52 17.46
CA PHE A 60 9.27 0.54 17.65
C PHE A 60 8.92 1.31 18.91
N HIS A 61 7.90 2.17 18.79
CA HIS A 61 7.54 3.14 19.83
C HIS A 61 6.03 3.05 20.06
N PRO A 62 5.59 2.36 21.12
CA PRO A 62 4.18 2.30 21.47
C PRO A 62 3.72 3.60 22.13
N PHE A 63 2.48 3.96 21.87
CA PHE A 63 1.82 5.13 22.44
C PHE A 63 0.43 4.77 22.93
N GLY A 64 0.05 5.40 24.05
CA GLY A 64 -1.29 5.29 24.60
C GLY A 64 -1.68 3.84 24.91
N THR A 65 -2.95 3.51 24.65
CA THR A 65 -3.58 2.23 25.00
C THR A 65 -4.43 1.70 23.85
N LEU A 66 -4.75 0.41 23.84
CA LEU A 66 -5.55 -0.23 22.79
C LEU A 66 -6.97 0.35 22.69
N ASN A 67 -7.52 0.88 23.79
CA ASN A 67 -8.75 1.66 23.82
C ASN A 67 -8.79 2.53 25.08
N TYR A 68 -9.74 3.46 25.14
CA TYR A 68 -9.93 4.40 26.26
C TYR A 68 -10.27 3.72 27.60
N ASP A 69 -10.74 2.48 27.58
CA ASP A 69 -11.23 1.76 28.77
C ASP A 69 -10.17 0.81 29.38
N THR A 70 -9.02 0.64 28.73
CA THR A 70 -7.94 -0.24 29.18
C THR A 70 -6.62 0.53 29.31
N GLU A 71 -5.76 0.09 30.22
CA GLU A 71 -4.38 0.60 30.36
C GLU A 71 -3.38 -0.20 29.51
N GLN A 72 -3.86 -1.09 28.64
CA GLN A 72 -3.00 -1.96 27.84
C GLN A 72 -2.39 -1.16 26.69
N ALA A 73 -1.07 -0.94 26.73
CA ALA A 73 -0.33 -0.36 25.61
C ALA A 73 -0.28 -1.32 24.42
N PRO A 74 -0.24 -0.80 23.17
CA PRO A 74 0.00 -1.64 22.00
C PRO A 74 1.41 -2.23 22.03
N ASP A 75 1.56 -3.41 21.45
CA ASP A 75 2.82 -4.13 21.30
C ASP A 75 3.04 -4.58 19.85
N LEU A 76 4.10 -5.34 19.60
CA LEU A 76 4.45 -5.82 18.25
C LEU A 76 3.49 -6.89 17.72
N ASP A 77 2.70 -7.50 18.60
CA ASP A 77 1.72 -8.53 18.25
C ASP A 77 0.32 -7.94 18.02
N THR A 78 0.13 -6.65 18.33
CA THR A 78 -1.12 -5.92 18.11
C THR A 78 -1.40 -5.78 16.61
N LEU A 79 -2.55 -6.27 16.16
CA LEU A 79 -2.96 -6.18 14.76
C LEU A 79 -3.79 -4.91 14.52
N TYR A 80 -3.57 -4.28 13.37
CA TYR A 80 -4.30 -3.09 12.95
C TYR A 80 -4.89 -3.28 11.56
N GLU A 81 -6.10 -2.76 11.36
CA GLU A 81 -6.62 -2.57 10.01
C GLU A 81 -5.83 -1.47 9.30
N PHE A 82 -5.11 -1.81 8.23
CA PHE A 82 -4.30 -0.85 7.47
C PHE A 82 -5.05 -0.24 6.28
N GLY A 83 -6.34 -0.59 6.12
CA GLY A 83 -7.26 0.02 5.15
C GLY A 83 -6.67 0.13 3.74
N SER A 84 -6.67 1.33 3.18
CA SER A 84 -6.27 1.57 1.79
C SER A 84 -4.77 1.39 1.52
N ILE A 85 -3.93 1.18 2.54
CA ILE A 85 -2.55 0.71 2.33
C ILE A 85 -2.56 -0.66 1.63
N GLY A 86 -3.62 -1.46 1.77
CA GLY A 86 -3.78 -2.72 1.04
C GLY A 86 -3.79 -2.59 -0.49
N LYS A 87 -4.08 -1.42 -1.04
CA LYS A 87 -3.97 -1.18 -2.49
C LYS A 87 -2.53 -1.28 -2.98
N VAL A 88 -1.54 -1.04 -2.11
CA VAL A 88 -0.12 -1.27 -2.43
C VAL A 88 0.13 -2.74 -2.72
N LEU A 89 -0.49 -3.66 -1.98
CA LEU A 89 -0.40 -5.10 -2.24
C LEU A 89 -1.05 -5.45 -3.58
N THR A 90 -2.23 -4.91 -3.89
CA THR A 90 -2.89 -5.15 -5.18
C THR A 90 -2.09 -4.60 -6.36
N GLY A 91 -1.53 -3.40 -6.25
CA GLY A 91 -0.65 -2.82 -7.27
C GLY A 91 0.64 -3.62 -7.45
N THR A 92 1.22 -4.10 -6.34
CA THR A 92 2.40 -4.99 -6.36
C THR A 92 2.07 -6.33 -7.00
N PHE A 93 0.87 -6.87 -6.77
CA PHE A 93 0.39 -8.10 -7.40
C PHE A 93 0.28 -7.95 -8.92
N LEU A 94 -0.26 -6.84 -9.41
CA LEU A 94 -0.24 -6.53 -10.84
C LEU A 94 1.20 -6.42 -11.37
N ALA A 95 2.09 -5.73 -10.66
CA ALA A 95 3.49 -5.59 -11.07
C ALA A 95 4.22 -6.95 -11.14
N ASP A 96 3.97 -7.85 -10.18
CA ASP A 96 4.51 -9.21 -10.19
C ASP A 96 3.98 -10.03 -11.38
N ALA A 97 2.67 -9.97 -11.65
CA ALA A 97 2.07 -10.65 -12.80
C ALA A 97 2.62 -10.12 -14.15
N ILE A 98 2.86 -8.81 -14.25
CA ILE A 98 3.53 -8.20 -15.42
C ILE A 98 4.96 -8.72 -15.56
N ARG A 99 5.72 -8.75 -14.46
CA ARG A 99 7.11 -9.24 -14.45
C ARG A 99 7.20 -10.73 -14.83
N ARG A 100 6.19 -11.52 -14.50
CA ARG A 100 6.06 -12.95 -14.88
C ARG A 100 5.60 -13.16 -16.32
N GLY A 101 5.20 -12.09 -17.02
CA GLY A 101 4.69 -12.17 -18.39
C GLY A 101 3.28 -12.74 -18.50
N GLU A 102 2.52 -12.79 -17.40
CA GLU A 102 1.15 -13.31 -17.36
C GLU A 102 0.15 -12.29 -17.93
N VAL A 103 0.43 -11.01 -17.71
CA VAL A 103 -0.33 -9.87 -18.25
C VAL A 103 0.63 -8.72 -18.60
N THR A 104 0.11 -7.66 -19.20
CA THR A 104 0.82 -6.39 -19.38
C THR A 104 0.03 -5.26 -18.73
N LYS A 105 0.66 -4.10 -18.54
CA LYS A 105 -0.05 -2.92 -18.03
C LYS A 105 -1.24 -2.50 -18.93
N ASN A 106 -1.13 -2.78 -20.23
CA ASN A 106 -2.13 -2.46 -21.25
C ASN A 106 -3.08 -3.63 -21.55
N THR A 107 -3.00 -4.73 -20.81
CA THR A 107 -3.99 -5.81 -20.92
C THR A 107 -5.36 -5.20 -20.62
N LYS A 108 -6.33 -5.45 -21.50
CA LYS A 108 -7.69 -4.94 -21.31
C LYS A 108 -8.35 -5.77 -20.25
N LEU A 109 -9.09 -5.12 -19.36
CA LEU A 109 -9.87 -5.81 -18.33
C LEU A 109 -10.83 -6.82 -18.95
N GLN A 110 -11.46 -6.44 -20.08
CA GLN A 110 -12.37 -7.31 -20.83
C GLN A 110 -11.73 -8.62 -21.30
N ASP A 111 -10.41 -8.66 -21.52
CA ASP A 111 -9.72 -9.85 -22.04
C ASP A 111 -9.48 -10.91 -20.96
N ILE A 112 -9.59 -10.55 -19.67
CA ILE A 112 -9.23 -11.42 -18.55
C ILE A 112 -10.36 -11.64 -17.53
N VAL A 113 -11.53 -11.03 -17.74
CA VAL A 113 -12.73 -11.37 -16.97
C VAL A 113 -13.24 -12.78 -17.34
N PRO A 114 -13.98 -13.46 -16.45
CA PRO A 114 -14.59 -14.76 -16.77
C PRO A 114 -15.48 -14.71 -18.02
N GLU A 115 -15.62 -15.86 -18.68
CA GLU A 115 -16.50 -15.98 -19.85
C GLU A 115 -17.94 -15.55 -19.53
N GLY A 116 -18.54 -14.75 -20.41
CA GLY A 116 -19.88 -14.20 -20.24
C GLY A 116 -19.95 -12.90 -19.43
N VAL A 117 -18.83 -12.42 -18.87
CA VAL A 117 -18.75 -11.12 -18.19
C VAL A 117 -18.42 -10.03 -19.19
N THR A 118 -19.23 -8.96 -19.20
CA THR A 118 -19.00 -7.77 -20.02
C THR A 118 -18.51 -6.64 -19.13
N VAL A 119 -17.52 -5.88 -19.62
CA VAL A 119 -16.99 -4.67 -18.99
C VAL A 119 -17.48 -3.46 -19.77
N VAL A 120 -17.92 -2.43 -19.05
CA VAL A 120 -18.31 -1.14 -19.65
C VAL A 120 -17.13 -0.53 -20.42
N LYS A 121 -17.43 0.19 -21.50
CA LYS A 121 -16.46 0.99 -22.25
C LYS A 121 -16.76 2.47 -22.10
N GLY A 122 -15.74 3.29 -22.35
CA GLY A 122 -15.91 4.71 -22.57
C GLY A 122 -16.92 5.00 -23.67
N SER A 123 -17.49 6.20 -23.65
CA SER A 123 -18.43 6.68 -24.66
C SER A 123 -17.81 6.72 -26.06
N GLU A 124 -16.49 6.86 -26.16
CA GLU A 124 -15.73 6.77 -27.42
C GLU A 124 -15.32 5.34 -27.79
N GLY A 125 -15.70 4.35 -26.98
CA GLY A 125 -15.34 2.94 -27.16
C GLY A 125 -14.02 2.54 -26.49
N THR A 126 -13.39 3.44 -25.74
CA THR A 126 -12.15 3.20 -24.99
C THR A 126 -12.35 2.10 -23.94
N GLU A 127 -11.45 1.11 -23.93
CA GLU A 127 -11.51 -0.02 -23.00
C GLU A 127 -10.69 0.27 -21.74
N ILE A 128 -11.13 -0.29 -20.61
CA ILE A 128 -10.38 -0.20 -19.34
C ILE A 128 -9.19 -1.18 -19.42
N GLU A 129 -7.97 -0.67 -19.28
CA GLU A 129 -6.75 -1.45 -19.12
C GLU A 129 -6.43 -1.67 -17.63
N LEU A 130 -5.64 -2.71 -17.30
CA LEU A 130 -5.31 -3.03 -15.90
C LEU A 130 -4.61 -1.89 -15.17
N TRP A 131 -3.75 -1.13 -15.87
CA TRP A 131 -3.07 0.01 -15.23
C TRP A 131 -4.06 1.10 -14.81
N HIS A 132 -5.14 1.33 -15.57
CA HIS A 132 -6.16 2.33 -15.21
C HIS A 132 -6.78 2.04 -13.85
N LEU A 133 -6.89 0.76 -13.48
CA LEU A 133 -7.47 0.33 -12.21
C LEU A 133 -6.56 0.69 -11.03
N THR A 134 -5.25 0.43 -11.15
CA THR A 134 -4.30 0.72 -10.07
C THR A 134 -3.96 2.21 -9.96
N THR A 135 -4.16 2.99 -11.01
CA THR A 135 -3.91 4.45 -11.01
C THR A 135 -5.17 5.29 -10.81
N HIS A 136 -6.33 4.67 -10.57
CA HIS A 136 -7.60 5.36 -10.36
C HIS A 136 -8.05 6.22 -11.56
N THR A 137 -7.71 5.78 -12.77
CA THR A 137 -8.01 6.47 -14.04
C THR A 137 -8.98 5.69 -14.92
N SER A 138 -9.68 4.68 -14.39
CA SER A 138 -10.58 3.82 -15.19
C SER A 138 -11.89 4.46 -15.62
N GLY A 139 -12.24 5.65 -15.10
CA GLY A 139 -13.54 6.28 -15.30
C GLY A 139 -14.60 5.85 -14.28
N TRP A 140 -14.37 4.80 -13.48
CA TRP A 140 -15.33 4.40 -12.43
C TRP A 140 -15.31 5.32 -11.23
N GLY A 141 -16.48 5.45 -10.59
CA GLY A 141 -16.61 6.04 -9.25
C GLY A 141 -16.05 5.13 -8.13
N GLY A 142 -16.28 5.55 -6.89
CA GLY A 142 -15.78 4.84 -5.70
C GLY A 142 -16.33 3.43 -5.47
N ALA A 143 -17.53 3.16 -5.99
CA ALA A 143 -18.32 1.96 -5.71
C ALA A 143 -19.13 1.52 -6.95
N PRO A 144 -19.48 0.23 -7.05
CA PRO A 144 -20.35 -0.27 -8.12
C PRO A 144 -21.79 0.21 -7.94
N ILE A 145 -22.53 0.30 -9.05
CA ILE A 145 -23.90 0.83 -9.05
C ILE A 145 -24.88 -0.02 -8.24
N ASN A 146 -24.57 -1.31 -8.05
CA ASN A 146 -25.36 -2.26 -7.28
C ASN A 146 -24.91 -2.40 -5.82
N LEU A 147 -23.99 -1.57 -5.33
CA LEU A 147 -23.58 -1.63 -3.94
C LEU A 147 -24.72 -1.16 -3.03
N VAL A 148 -25.19 -2.06 -2.18
CA VAL A 148 -26.15 -1.77 -1.11
C VAL A 148 -25.50 -2.22 0.19
N THR A 149 -25.29 -1.29 1.12
CA THR A 149 -24.69 -1.60 2.43
C THR A 149 -25.66 -1.31 3.57
N THR A 150 -25.64 -2.19 4.58
CA THR A 150 -26.24 -1.97 5.90
C THR A 150 -25.22 -1.51 6.93
N ASP A 151 -23.94 -1.56 6.58
CA ASP A 151 -22.80 -1.15 7.40
C ASP A 151 -22.05 -0.03 6.66
N PRO A 152 -22.29 1.25 7.01
CA PRO A 152 -21.61 2.37 6.37
C PRO A 152 -20.10 2.38 6.62
N ASP A 153 -19.63 1.67 7.66
CA ASP A 153 -18.23 1.61 8.07
C ASP A 153 -17.48 0.56 7.26
N ARG A 154 -18.20 -0.49 6.85
CA ARG A 154 -17.69 -1.57 6.00
C ARG A 154 -18.61 -1.71 4.78
N PRO A 155 -18.63 -0.73 3.86
CA PRO A 155 -19.63 -0.66 2.79
C PRO A 155 -19.56 -1.83 1.80
N PHE A 156 -18.42 -2.51 1.71
CA PHE A 156 -18.23 -3.70 0.87
C PHE A 156 -18.39 -5.02 1.64
N SER A 157 -18.79 -4.98 2.91
CA SER A 157 -19.05 -6.19 3.70
C SER A 157 -20.13 -7.03 3.03
N GLY A 158 -19.83 -8.30 2.77
CA GLY A 158 -20.72 -9.21 2.04
C GLY A 158 -20.83 -8.96 0.53
N TYR A 159 -20.07 -8.02 -0.04
CA TYR A 159 -20.02 -7.82 -1.49
C TYR A 159 -19.15 -8.91 -2.15
N THR A 160 -19.75 -9.73 -3.02
CA THR A 160 -19.11 -10.95 -3.57
C THR A 160 -18.76 -10.82 -5.05
N LYS A 161 -17.93 -11.74 -5.57
CA LYS A 161 -17.64 -11.87 -7.02
C LYS A 161 -18.92 -11.98 -7.87
N ALA A 162 -19.92 -12.70 -7.36
CA ALA A 162 -21.22 -12.87 -8.01
C ALA A 162 -22.02 -11.55 -8.12
N MET A 163 -21.77 -10.59 -7.23
CA MET A 163 -22.32 -9.24 -7.32
C MET A 163 -21.45 -8.32 -8.18
N LEU A 164 -20.13 -8.48 -8.12
CA LEU A 164 -19.15 -7.68 -8.86
C LEU A 164 -19.28 -7.87 -10.37
N TYR A 165 -19.25 -9.10 -10.87
CA TYR A 165 -19.15 -9.34 -12.32
C TYR A 165 -20.30 -8.76 -13.14
N PRO A 166 -21.58 -8.92 -12.74
CA PRO A 166 -22.68 -8.25 -13.44
C PRO A 166 -22.61 -6.71 -13.35
N ALA A 167 -21.98 -6.18 -12.30
CA ALA A 167 -21.83 -4.73 -12.11
C ALA A 167 -20.79 -4.11 -13.06
N LEU A 168 -19.80 -4.87 -13.54
CA LEU A 168 -18.74 -4.34 -14.42
C LEU A 168 -19.28 -3.80 -15.74
N GLY A 169 -20.33 -4.42 -16.28
CA GLY A 169 -20.97 -4.01 -17.54
C GLY A 169 -22.05 -2.95 -17.39
N THR A 170 -22.47 -2.65 -16.15
CA THR A 170 -23.62 -1.78 -15.85
C THR A 170 -23.26 -0.55 -15.02
N THR A 171 -22.11 -0.57 -14.33
CA THR A 171 -21.61 0.59 -13.58
C THR A 171 -21.09 1.64 -14.56
N PRO A 172 -21.70 2.83 -14.63
CA PRO A 172 -21.33 3.85 -15.62
C PRO A 172 -19.93 4.43 -15.33
N LEU A 173 -19.28 4.89 -16.39
CA LEU A 173 -18.07 5.70 -16.31
C LEU A 173 -18.44 7.18 -16.22
N THR A 174 -17.68 7.95 -15.44
CA THR A 174 -17.84 9.40 -15.30
C THR A 174 -16.93 10.19 -16.25
N PHE A 175 -15.92 9.54 -16.83
CA PHE A 175 -14.99 10.06 -17.84
C PHE A 175 -14.37 8.89 -18.62
N GLU A 176 -13.73 9.18 -19.75
CA GLU A 176 -13.04 8.17 -20.56
C GLU A 176 -11.86 7.54 -19.80
N PRO A 177 -11.65 6.20 -19.88
CA PRO A 177 -10.49 5.56 -19.29
C PRO A 177 -9.17 6.25 -19.70
N GLY A 178 -8.38 6.67 -18.72
CA GLY A 178 -7.10 7.36 -18.92
C GLY A 178 -7.17 8.89 -18.94
N GLU A 179 -8.36 9.50 -19.03
CA GLU A 179 -8.51 10.96 -19.21
C GLU A 179 -8.81 11.74 -17.92
N GLY A 180 -9.03 11.04 -16.81
CA GLY A 180 -9.37 11.64 -15.53
C GLY A 180 -8.88 10.82 -14.35
N PHE A 181 -9.17 11.32 -13.15
CA PHE A 181 -8.81 10.67 -11.90
C PHE A 181 -9.99 10.70 -10.93
N THR A 182 -10.38 9.52 -10.46
CA THR A 182 -11.32 9.37 -9.33
C THR A 182 -10.85 8.21 -8.49
N TYR A 183 -10.51 8.50 -7.23
CA TYR A 183 -10.17 7.46 -6.26
C TYR A 183 -11.28 6.41 -6.19
N SER A 184 -10.92 5.15 -6.42
CA SER A 184 -11.91 4.09 -6.63
C SER A 184 -11.52 2.80 -5.93
N ASN A 185 -12.34 2.42 -4.93
CA ASN A 185 -12.27 1.10 -4.32
C ASN A 185 -12.77 0.03 -5.28
N LEU A 186 -13.81 0.32 -6.07
CA LEU A 186 -14.28 -0.56 -7.14
C LEU A 186 -13.14 -0.93 -8.10
N ALA A 187 -12.38 0.06 -8.59
CA ALA A 187 -11.33 -0.18 -9.57
C ALA A 187 -10.25 -1.13 -9.04
N VAL A 188 -9.70 -0.85 -7.85
CA VAL A 188 -8.63 -1.67 -7.28
C VAL A 188 -9.15 -3.02 -6.79
N GLY A 189 -10.34 -3.09 -6.21
CA GLY A 189 -10.97 -4.36 -5.84
C GLY A 189 -11.25 -5.25 -7.05
N THR A 190 -11.68 -4.66 -8.17
CA THR A 190 -11.85 -5.36 -9.46
C THR A 190 -10.52 -5.89 -9.97
N LEU A 191 -9.44 -5.08 -9.93
CA LEU A 191 -8.11 -5.52 -10.34
C LEU A 191 -7.66 -6.77 -9.59
N GLY A 192 -7.69 -6.73 -8.24
CA GLY A 192 -7.26 -7.87 -7.43
C GLY A 192 -8.10 -9.12 -7.69
N THR A 193 -9.42 -8.95 -7.79
CA THR A 193 -10.36 -10.06 -8.01
C THR A 193 -10.19 -10.69 -9.39
N VAL A 194 -10.22 -9.88 -10.46
CA VAL A 194 -10.16 -10.38 -11.84
C VAL A 194 -8.79 -10.97 -12.16
N LEU A 195 -7.72 -10.33 -11.69
CA LEU A 195 -6.37 -10.86 -11.92
C LEU A 195 -6.15 -12.20 -11.20
N ALA A 196 -6.66 -12.35 -9.96
CA ALA A 196 -6.57 -13.60 -9.24
C ALA A 196 -7.33 -14.74 -9.96
N ASP A 197 -8.57 -14.47 -10.38
CA ASP A 197 -9.39 -15.43 -11.12
C ASP A 197 -8.75 -15.81 -12.46
N HIS A 198 -8.18 -14.83 -13.19
CA HIS A 198 -7.46 -15.08 -14.43
C HIS A 198 -6.23 -16.00 -14.24
N LEU A 199 -5.56 -15.88 -13.10
CA LEU A 199 -4.42 -16.73 -12.72
C LEU A 199 -4.85 -18.05 -12.07
N GLY A 200 -6.16 -18.31 -11.93
CA GLY A 200 -6.71 -19.56 -11.43
C GLY A 200 -6.62 -19.74 -9.91
N GLY A 201 -6.61 -18.64 -9.13
CA GLY A 201 -6.50 -18.70 -7.67
C GLY A 201 -7.33 -17.65 -6.94
N GLU A 202 -7.32 -17.73 -5.61
CA GLU A 202 -7.94 -16.71 -4.75
C GLU A 202 -6.95 -15.58 -4.45
N TYR A 203 -7.45 -14.34 -4.42
CA TYR A 203 -6.62 -13.15 -4.25
C TYR A 203 -5.73 -13.22 -3.00
N GLU A 204 -6.31 -13.58 -1.85
CA GLU A 204 -5.57 -13.69 -0.58
C GLU A 204 -4.42 -14.71 -0.68
N ALA A 205 -4.69 -15.87 -1.28
CA ALA A 205 -3.70 -16.94 -1.44
C ALA A 205 -2.56 -16.51 -2.38
N LEU A 206 -2.89 -15.91 -3.52
CA LEU A 206 -1.88 -15.48 -4.50
C LEU A 206 -1.03 -14.33 -3.98
N VAL A 207 -1.62 -13.34 -3.29
CA VAL A 207 -0.86 -12.27 -2.64
C VAL A 207 0.03 -12.82 -1.54
N LYS A 208 -0.48 -13.78 -0.76
CA LYS A 208 0.31 -14.43 0.29
C LYS A 208 1.54 -15.14 -0.29
N GLU A 209 1.33 -16.02 -1.26
CA GLU A 209 2.38 -16.82 -1.90
C GLU A 209 3.40 -15.95 -2.65
N ARG A 210 2.94 -14.95 -3.41
CA ARG A 210 3.79 -14.20 -4.34
C ARG A 210 4.46 -12.98 -3.73
N ILE A 211 3.92 -12.45 -2.63
CA ILE A 211 4.37 -11.17 -2.04
C ILE A 211 4.70 -11.33 -0.56
N ILE A 212 3.75 -11.78 0.26
CA ILE A 212 3.88 -11.75 1.73
C ILE A 212 4.95 -12.76 2.20
N GLU A 213 4.85 -14.03 1.78
CA GLU A 213 5.79 -15.09 2.18
C GLU A 213 7.23 -14.84 1.71
N PRO A 214 7.49 -14.41 0.45
CA PRO A 214 8.84 -14.06 0.00
C PRO A 214 9.48 -12.90 0.76
N LEU A 215 8.67 -12.00 1.33
CA LEU A 215 9.14 -10.90 2.19
C LEU A 215 9.35 -11.33 3.64
N GLY A 216 9.04 -12.58 4.00
CA GLY A 216 9.16 -13.09 5.37
C GLY A 216 8.13 -12.50 6.33
N ILE A 217 7.04 -11.93 5.82
CA ILE A 217 5.97 -11.36 6.63
C ILE A 217 5.09 -12.50 7.15
N THR A 218 4.95 -12.63 8.47
CA THR A 218 4.18 -13.70 9.12
C THR A 218 2.80 -13.24 9.59
N GLU A 219 2.64 -11.97 9.92
CA GLU A 219 1.43 -11.39 10.51
C GLU A 219 0.79 -10.35 9.58
N MET A 220 0.18 -10.82 8.50
CA MET A 220 -0.61 -10.01 7.57
C MET A 220 -1.65 -10.89 6.87
N THR A 221 -2.92 -10.52 6.98
CA THR A 221 -4.04 -11.32 6.46
C THR A 221 -5.22 -10.44 6.08
N ILE A 222 -6.10 -10.95 5.21
CA ILE A 222 -7.41 -10.35 4.94
C ILE A 222 -8.44 -10.96 5.88
N THR A 223 -8.36 -12.28 6.07
CA THR A 223 -9.27 -13.02 6.95
C THR A 223 -8.56 -13.39 8.25
N LEU A 224 -9.02 -12.84 9.37
CA LEU A 224 -8.46 -13.15 10.69
C LEU A 224 -8.93 -14.53 11.17
N ASN A 225 -8.02 -15.29 11.79
CA ASN A 225 -8.39 -16.44 12.62
C ASN A 225 -8.76 -15.99 14.05
N ASP A 226 -9.17 -16.91 14.93
CA ASP A 226 -9.59 -16.58 16.30
C ASP A 226 -8.46 -15.93 17.14
N GLU A 227 -7.23 -16.42 16.98
CA GLU A 227 -6.05 -15.90 17.69
C GLU A 227 -5.73 -14.47 17.24
N GLN A 228 -5.68 -14.23 15.94
CA GLN A 228 -5.48 -12.91 15.36
C GLN A 228 -6.62 -11.95 15.73
N SER A 229 -7.86 -12.43 15.74
CA SER A 229 -9.01 -11.63 16.16
C SER A 229 -8.90 -11.15 17.61
N SER A 230 -8.28 -11.95 18.50
CA SER A 230 -8.03 -11.55 19.89
C SER A 230 -6.94 -10.49 20.06
N ARG A 231 -6.07 -10.33 19.05
CA ARG A 231 -4.98 -9.34 19.01
C ARG A 231 -5.32 -8.10 18.18
N LEU A 232 -6.49 -8.06 17.55
CA LEU A 232 -6.95 -6.91 16.76
C LEU A 232 -7.23 -5.72 17.69
N ALA A 233 -6.57 -4.60 17.43
CA ALA A 233 -6.85 -3.34 18.12
C ALA A 233 -8.33 -2.98 17.89
N PRO A 234 -9.10 -2.73 18.97
CA PRO A 234 -10.51 -2.42 18.84
C PRO A 234 -10.69 -1.08 18.11
N PRO A 235 -11.67 -0.98 17.20
CA PRO A 235 -11.92 0.28 16.51
C PRO A 235 -12.42 1.32 17.49
N THR A 236 -11.73 2.46 17.57
CA THR A 236 -12.17 3.60 18.37
C THR A 236 -12.74 4.69 17.47
N ARG A 237 -13.92 5.20 17.82
CA ARG A 237 -14.47 6.42 17.23
C ARG A 237 -14.55 7.48 18.31
N SER A 238 -13.86 8.60 18.12
CA SER A 238 -14.27 9.84 18.76
C SER A 238 -15.67 10.15 18.22
N GLY A 239 -16.69 10.15 19.08
CA GLY A 239 -18.05 10.51 18.68
C GLY A 239 -18.06 11.94 18.12
N ILE A 240 -18.22 12.06 16.81
CA ILE A 240 -18.70 13.26 16.11
C ILE A 240 -19.85 12.83 15.22
#